data_AF-A0A0B2P8U0-F1
#
_entry.id   AF-A0A0B2P8U0-F1
#
_cell.length_a   1.000
_cell.length_b   1.000
_cell.length_c   1.000
_cell.angle_alpha   90.00
_cell.angle_beta   90.00
_cell.angle_gamma   90.00
#
_symmetry.space_group_name_H-M   'P 1'
#
loop_
_entity.id
_entity.type
_entity.pdbx_description
1 polymer ?
#
loop_
_entity_poly.entity_id
_entity_poly.type
_entity_poly.pdbx_seq_one_letter_code
_entity_poly.pdbx_strand_id
1 'polypeptide(L)'
;MYHSRNEKPFILYPFYSNVVELAGNSDVLVFCCPLNEQTRHIINREVMLGKDGVIVNVGRGSLIDEKELVWCLMEEEIRDAGLDLFENEPNVPNELFPLDNVVLSPHAASLTSDGFTEVCELAAEALEVFFSSKLPSTQVLDD
;
A
#
# COMPACT_ATOMS: atom_id res chain seq x y z
N MET A 1 7.84 10.73 -9.99
CA MET A 1 8.35 9.46 -10.56
C MET A 1 7.47 8.33 -10.08
N TYR A 2 7.42 7.21 -10.80
CA TYR A 2 6.57 6.08 -10.43
C TYR A 2 7.11 4.76 -10.96
N HIS A 3 6.68 3.67 -10.33
CA HIS A 3 6.86 2.31 -10.80
C HIS A 3 5.48 1.68 -11.07
N SER A 4 5.39 0.89 -12.14
CA SER A 4 4.23 0.06 -12.48
C SER A 4 4.68 -1.07 -13.40
N ARG A 5 3.82 -2.07 -13.60
CA ARG A 5 4.08 -3.18 -14.54
C ARG A 5 4.38 -2.69 -15.97
N ASN A 6 3.71 -1.61 -16.39
CA ASN A 6 3.89 -0.99 -17.70
C ASN A 6 3.87 0.54 -17.55
N GLU A 7 4.68 1.21 -18.36
CA GLU A 7 4.63 2.67 -18.51
C GLU A 7 3.23 3.12 -18.93
N LYS A 8 2.77 4.22 -18.33
CA LYS A 8 1.46 4.80 -18.60
C LYS A 8 1.61 5.92 -19.64
N PRO A 9 0.97 5.80 -20.82
CA PRO A 9 1.24 6.68 -21.97
C PRO A 9 0.87 8.15 -21.75
N PHE A 10 0.07 8.47 -20.73
CA PHE A 10 -0.42 9.83 -20.45
C PHE A 10 0.09 10.41 -19.13
N ILE A 11 1.07 9.76 -18.48
CA ILE A 11 1.64 10.22 -17.22
C ILE A 11 2.99 10.89 -17.50
N LEU A 12 3.12 12.15 -17.09
CA LEU A 12 4.36 12.94 -17.31
C LEU A 12 5.44 12.69 -16.24
N TYR A 13 5.12 11.96 -15.18
CA TYR A 13 6.11 11.61 -14.17
C TYR A 13 7.14 10.63 -14.73
N PRO A 14 8.42 10.71 -14.35
CA PRO A 14 9.42 9.74 -14.77
C PRO A 14 9.03 8.31 -14.39
N PHE A 15 9.08 7.39 -15.35
CA PHE A 15 8.81 5.97 -15.15
C PHE A 15 10.09 5.21 -14.79
N TYR A 16 9.98 4.32 -13.81
CA TYR A 16 11.02 3.37 -13.43
C TYR A 16 10.48 1.95 -13.58
N SER A 17 11.16 1.13 -14.40
CA SER A 17 10.78 -0.28 -14.59
C SER A 17 11.09 -1.16 -13.38
N ASN A 18 11.92 -0.68 -12.45
CA ASN A 18 12.33 -1.39 -11.25
C ASN A 18 12.07 -0.53 -10.00
N VAL A 19 11.47 -1.13 -8.97
CA VAL A 19 11.19 -0.47 -7.69
C VAL A 19 12.48 -0.10 -6.93
N VAL A 20 13.56 -0.87 -7.07
CA VAL A 20 14.86 -0.58 -6.44
C VAL A 20 15.45 0.72 -6.99
N GLU A 21 15.36 0.94 -8.30
CA GLU A 21 15.83 2.18 -8.92
C GLU A 21 14.96 3.37 -8.52
N LEU A 22 13.64 3.17 -8.44
CA LEU A 22 12.73 4.19 -7.91
C LEU A 22 13.13 4.58 -6.49
N ALA A 23 13.34 3.59 -5.62
CA ALA A 23 13.73 3.78 -4.22
C ALA A 23 15.07 4.52 -4.10
N GLY A 24 16.10 4.11 -4.84
CA GLY A 24 17.41 4.76 -4.83
C GLY A 24 17.42 6.22 -5.31
N ASN A 25 16.32 6.71 -5.91
CA ASN A 25 16.13 8.09 -6.32
C ASN A 25 15.06 8.83 -5.51
N SER A 26 14.55 8.23 -4.42
CA SER A 26 13.43 8.74 -3.62
C SER A 26 13.85 9.09 -2.19
N ASP A 27 13.44 10.27 -1.71
CA ASP A 27 13.47 10.61 -0.28
C ASP A 27 12.22 10.05 0.44
N VAL A 28 11.11 9.90 -0.30
CA VAL A 28 9.83 9.40 0.19
C VAL A 28 9.27 8.41 -0.82
N LEU A 29 8.87 7.23 -0.37
CA LEU A 29 8.32 6.17 -1.21
C LEU A 29 6.93 5.76 -0.71
N VAL A 30 5.94 5.87 -1.60
CA VAL A 30 4.53 5.63 -1.30
C VAL A 30 4.05 4.38 -2.04
N PHE A 31 3.42 3.46 -1.30
CA PHE A 31 2.87 2.20 -1.84
C PHE A 31 1.35 2.23 -1.90
N CYS A 32 0.82 2.07 -3.11
CA CYS A 32 -0.61 2.10 -3.39
C CYS A 32 -1.00 1.13 -4.52
N CYS A 33 -0.29 0.00 -4.64
CA CYS A 33 -0.57 -1.01 -5.66
C CYS A 33 -1.37 -2.20 -5.10
N PRO A 34 -2.06 -2.98 -5.96
CA PRO A 34 -2.71 -4.22 -5.53
C PRO A 34 -1.70 -5.25 -5.02
N LEU A 35 -2.12 -6.07 -4.05
CA LEU A 35 -1.38 -7.25 -3.62
C LEU A 35 -1.69 -8.44 -4.53
N ASN A 36 -0.65 -9.07 -5.06
CA ASN A 36 -0.66 -10.33 -5.78
C ASN A 36 0.68 -11.05 -5.56
N GLU A 37 0.90 -12.20 -6.22
CA GLU A 37 2.15 -12.96 -6.07
C GLU A 37 3.41 -12.17 -6.45
N GLN A 38 3.31 -11.27 -7.44
CA GLN A 38 4.44 -10.47 -7.92
C GLN A 38 4.73 -9.25 -7.04
N THR A 39 3.72 -8.74 -6.31
CA THR A 39 3.85 -7.55 -5.46
C THR A 39 4.00 -7.89 -3.98
N ARG A 40 3.87 -9.16 -3.60
CA ARG A 40 4.15 -9.62 -2.23
C ARG A 40 5.61 -9.34 -1.87
N HIS A 41 5.82 -8.58 -0.79
CA HIS A 41 7.13 -8.18 -0.28
C HIS A 41 7.99 -7.51 -1.37
N ILE A 42 7.34 -6.81 -2.31
CA ILE A 42 8.04 -6.00 -3.31
C ILE A 42 8.90 -4.94 -2.63
N ILE A 43 8.53 -4.52 -1.41
CA ILE A 43 9.31 -3.65 -0.55
C ILE A 43 10.02 -4.51 0.48
N ASN A 44 11.14 -5.07 0.04
CA ASN A 44 12.07 -5.81 0.88
C ASN A 44 13.23 -4.92 1.31
N ARG A 45 14.22 -5.50 1.99
CA ARG A 45 15.42 -4.80 2.47
C ARG A 45 16.18 -4.00 1.40
N GLU A 46 16.20 -4.47 0.14
CA GLU A 46 16.90 -3.79 -0.96
C GLU A 46 16.20 -2.49 -1.41
N VAL A 47 14.91 -2.35 -1.08
CA VAL A 47 14.06 -1.22 -1.49
C VAL A 47 13.93 -0.17 -0.37
N MET A 48 14.43 -0.48 0.83
CA MET A 48 14.42 0.45 1.95
C MET A 48 15.29 1.69 1.64
N LEU A 49 14.77 2.88 1.93
CA LEU A 49 15.33 4.16 1.46
C LEU A 49 16.57 4.65 2.23
N GLY A 50 17.08 3.89 3.20
CA GLY A 50 18.18 4.32 4.06
C GLY A 50 17.78 5.41 5.06
N LYS A 51 18.78 5.90 5.80
CA LYS A 51 18.59 6.68 7.05
C LYS A 51 17.85 8.01 6.92
N ASP A 52 17.76 8.57 5.72
CA ASP A 52 17.05 9.83 5.45
C ASP A 52 15.65 9.62 4.85
N GLY A 53 15.32 8.37 4.52
CA GLY A 53 14.13 8.03 3.76
C GLY A 53 12.87 7.81 4.57
N VAL A 54 11.72 8.04 3.94
CA VAL A 54 10.39 7.83 4.52
C VAL A 54 9.58 6.83 3.70
N ILE A 55 8.99 5.86 4.39
CA ILE A 55 8.09 4.87 3.77
C ILE A 55 6.63 5.19 4.13
N VAL A 56 5.74 5.13 3.15
CA VAL A 56 4.29 5.28 3.36
C VAL A 56 3.54 4.12 2.71
N ASN A 57 2.78 3.36 3.49
CA ASN A 57 1.93 2.27 2.97
C ASN A 57 0.44 2.57 3.15
N VAL A 58 -0.25 2.71 2.01
CA VAL A 58 -1.72 2.83 1.92
C VAL A 58 -2.31 1.77 0.98
N GLY A 59 -1.53 0.73 0.65
CA GLY A 59 -1.91 -0.37 -0.24
C GLY A 59 -2.40 -1.61 0.52
N ARG A 60 -1.47 -2.52 0.85
CA ARG A 60 -1.69 -3.75 1.62
C ARG A 60 -0.46 -4.03 2.49
N GLY A 61 -0.65 -4.61 3.67
CA GLY A 61 0.45 -4.94 4.58
C GLY A 61 1.54 -5.77 3.92
N SER A 62 1.17 -6.90 3.31
CA SER A 62 2.12 -7.80 2.63
C SER A 62 2.77 -7.26 1.35
N LEU A 63 2.64 -5.97 1.02
CA LEU A 63 3.52 -5.34 0.02
C LEU A 63 4.92 -5.11 0.58
N ILE A 64 5.03 -4.94 1.89
CA ILE A 64 6.28 -4.75 2.62
C ILE A 64 6.63 -6.07 3.32
N ASP A 65 7.91 -6.40 3.38
CA ASP A 65 8.41 -7.36 4.37
C ASP A 65 8.39 -6.68 5.76
N GLU A 66 7.33 -6.91 6.53
CA GLU A 66 7.05 -6.17 7.77
C GLU A 66 8.15 -6.37 8.82
N LYS A 67 8.77 -7.56 8.85
CA LYS A 67 9.86 -7.87 9.78
C LYS A 67 11.11 -7.06 9.48
N GLU A 68 11.46 -6.95 8.20
CA GLU A 68 12.60 -6.11 7.79
C GLU A 68 12.31 -4.63 8.03
N LEU A 69 11.08 -4.16 7.79
CA LEU A 69 10.70 -2.78 8.09
C LEU A 69 10.84 -2.46 9.58
N VAL A 70 10.28 -3.31 10.45
CA VAL A 70 10.37 -3.15 11.91
C VAL A 70 11.84 -3.09 12.34
N TRP A 71 12.67 -4.02 11.84
CA TRP A 71 14.10 -4.04 12.14
C TRP A 71 14.79 -2.75 11.68
N CYS A 72 14.53 -2.29 10.45
CA CYS A 72 15.13 -1.06 9.92
C CYS A 72 14.72 0.19 10.70
N LEU A 73 13.49 0.27 11.18
CA LEU A 73 13.03 1.39 12.01
C LEU A 73 13.67 1.38 13.40
N MET A 74 13.77 0.20 14.02
CA MET A 74 14.41 0.05 15.34
C MET A 74 15.91 0.35 15.31
N GLU A 75 16.59 0.00 14.23
CA GLU A 75 18.04 0.21 14.06
C GLU A 75 18.39 1.54 13.40
N GLU A 76 17.41 2.44 13.20
CA GLU A 76 17.60 3.74 12.55
C GLU A 76 18.28 3.62 11.17
N GLU A 77 17.90 2.58 10.41
CA GLU A 77 18.28 2.37 9.01
C GLU A 77 17.27 3.00 8.05
N ILE A 78 16.10 3.40 8.55
CA ILE A 78 15.09 4.22 7.85
C ILE A 78 14.66 5.34 8.79
N ARG A 79 14.41 6.54 8.25
CA ARG A 79 14.06 7.69 9.06
C ARG A 79 12.68 7.58 9.68
N ASP A 80 11.65 7.43 8.86
CA ASP A 80 10.26 7.45 9.30
C ASP A 80 9.38 6.46 8.50
N ALA A 81 8.26 6.05 9.10
CA ALA A 81 7.22 5.29 8.39
C ALA A 81 5.79 5.76 8.73
N GLY A 82 4.92 5.78 7.71
CA GLY A 82 3.48 5.94 7.85
C GLY A 82 2.74 4.71 7.35
N LEU A 83 2.07 3.99 8.24
CA LEU A 83 1.48 2.68 7.95
C LEU A 83 -0.01 2.69 8.25
N ASP A 84 -0.84 2.48 7.22
CA ASP A 84 -2.28 2.24 7.38
C ASP A 84 -2.63 0.74 7.40
N LEU A 85 -1.73 -0.12 6.91
CA LEU A 85 -1.98 -1.57 6.74
C LEU A 85 -0.81 -2.41 7.26
N PHE A 86 -1.12 -3.63 7.72
CA PHE A 86 -0.19 -4.56 8.38
C PHE A 86 -0.32 -5.97 7.82
N GLU A 87 0.73 -6.79 7.91
CA GLU A 87 0.71 -8.16 7.34
C GLU A 87 -0.37 -9.05 7.99
N ASN A 88 -0.59 -8.87 9.29
CA ASN A 88 -1.48 -9.71 10.10
C ASN A 88 -2.57 -8.91 10.83
N GLU A 89 -3.25 -8.04 10.09
CA GLU A 89 -4.35 -7.23 10.62
C GLU A 89 -5.41 -8.08 11.34
N PRO A 90 -5.96 -7.59 12.48
CA PRO A 90 -5.74 -6.27 13.08
C PRO A 90 -4.50 -6.19 13.99
N ASN A 91 -3.65 -7.22 14.02
CA ASN A 91 -2.46 -7.24 14.86
C ASN A 91 -1.37 -6.36 14.24
N VAL A 92 -0.76 -5.52 15.08
CA VAL A 92 0.38 -4.66 14.73
C VAL A 92 1.59 -5.13 15.54
N PRO A 93 2.80 -5.18 14.96
CA PRO A 93 4.02 -5.46 15.73
C PRO A 93 4.15 -4.52 16.92
N ASN A 94 4.36 -5.08 18.12
CA ASN A 94 4.38 -4.30 19.35
C ASN A 94 5.57 -3.33 19.39
N GLU A 95 6.63 -3.68 18.67
CA GLU A 95 7.86 -2.92 18.49
C GLU A 95 7.64 -1.56 17.83
N LEU A 96 6.54 -1.37 17.09
CA LEU A 96 6.22 -0.11 16.41
C LEU A 96 5.58 0.93 17.34
N PHE A 97 4.87 0.52 18.39
CA PHE A 97 4.18 1.45 19.30
C PHE A 97 5.09 2.43 20.07
N PRO A 98 6.28 2.04 20.56
CA PRO A 98 7.16 2.97 21.27
C PRO A 98 7.97 3.88 20.34
N LEU A 99 7.88 3.73 19.02
CA LEU A 99 8.68 4.48 18.06
C LEU A 99 8.06 5.84 17.75
N ASP A 100 8.80 6.91 18.00
CA ASP A 100 8.35 8.30 17.73
C ASP A 100 8.37 8.66 16.23
N ASN A 101 9.09 7.87 15.42
CA ASN A 101 9.25 8.06 13.97
C ASN A 101 8.27 7.21 13.15
N VAL A 102 7.20 6.70 13.77
CA VAL A 102 6.18 5.89 13.09
C VAL A 102 4.79 6.43 13.35
N VAL A 103 4.00 6.57 12.28
CA VAL A 103 2.57 6.85 12.36
C VAL A 103 1.80 5.59 11.97
N LEU A 104 0.92 5.14 12.86
CA LEU A 104 0.10 3.95 12.69
C LEU A 104 -1.38 4.34 12.55
N SER A 105 -2.05 3.83 11.52
CA SER A 105 -3.48 4.01 11.28
C SER A 105 -4.17 2.66 11.10
N PRO A 106 -5.41 2.47 11.59
CA PRO A 106 -6.06 1.16 11.62
C PRO A 106 -6.85 0.85 10.34
N HIS A 107 -6.16 0.78 9.19
CA HIS A 107 -6.76 0.51 7.87
C HIS A 107 -7.96 1.43 7.58
N ALA A 108 -7.72 2.73 7.72
CA ALA A 108 -8.73 3.76 7.70
C ALA A 108 -8.62 4.72 6.51
N ALA A 109 -7.67 4.51 5.57
CA ALA A 109 -7.45 5.43 4.46
C ALA A 109 -8.70 5.73 3.62
N SER A 110 -9.65 4.78 3.52
CA SER A 110 -10.92 4.96 2.78
C SER A 110 -12.14 5.19 3.68
N LEU A 111 -12.00 5.11 5.02
CA LEU A 111 -13.11 5.07 5.97
C LEU A 111 -13.63 6.46 6.36
N THR A 112 -14.00 7.27 5.37
CA THR A 112 -14.78 8.50 5.60
C THR A 112 -16.28 8.18 5.63
N SER A 113 -17.10 9.04 6.26
CA SER A 113 -18.56 8.83 6.29
C SER A 113 -19.15 8.73 4.89
N ASP A 114 -18.72 9.61 4.00
CA ASP A 114 -19.24 9.73 2.64
C ASP A 114 -18.72 8.57 1.79
N GLY A 115 -17.41 8.29 1.85
CA GLY A 115 -16.81 7.16 1.12
C GLY A 115 -17.35 5.80 1.56
N PHE A 116 -17.58 5.60 2.86
CA PHE A 116 -18.17 4.34 3.35
C PHE A 116 -19.63 4.19 2.89
N THR A 117 -20.40 5.29 2.88
CA THR A 117 -21.76 5.29 2.35
C THR A 117 -21.79 4.95 0.86
N GLU A 118 -20.94 5.58 0.05
CA GLU A 118 -20.84 5.30 -1.39
C GLU A 118 -20.47 3.84 -1.68
N VAL A 119 -19.54 3.27 -0.90
CA VAL A 119 -19.17 1.85 -1.03
C VAL A 119 -20.33 0.92 -0.68
N CYS A 120 -21.08 1.23 0.38
CA CYS A 120 -22.27 0.46 0.75
C CYS A 120 -23.37 0.54 -0.31
N GLU A 121 -23.62 1.73 -0.87
CA GLU A 121 -24.58 1.93 -1.95
C GLU A 121 -24.19 1.15 -3.21
N LEU A 122 -22.92 1.22 -3.61
CA LEU A 122 -22.41 0.47 -4.75
C LEU A 122 -22.53 -1.05 -4.54
N ALA A 123 -22.27 -1.54 -3.33
CA ALA A 123 -22.42 -2.95 -2.99
C ALA A 123 -23.89 -3.39 -3.04
N ALA A 124 -24.81 -2.58 -2.52
CA ALA A 124 -26.24 -2.84 -2.60
C ALA A 124 -26.74 -2.87 -4.05
N GLU A 125 -26.34 -1.89 -4.88
CA GLU A 125 -26.68 -1.85 -6.31
C GLU A 125 -26.17 -3.11 -7.03
N ALA A 126 -24.91 -3.50 -6.77
CA ALA A 126 -24.34 -4.70 -7.38
C ALA A 126 -25.14 -5.97 -7.04
N LEU A 127 -25.63 -6.10 -5.80
CA LEU A 127 -26.48 -7.21 -5.38
C LEU A 127 -27.85 -7.18 -6.09
N GLU A 128 -28.50 -6.03 -6.18
CA GLU A 128 -29.78 -5.87 -6.87
C GLU A 128 -29.68 -6.25 -8.35
N VAL A 129 -28.62 -5.78 -9.03
CA VAL A 129 -28.33 -6.10 -10.43
C VAL A 129 -28.11 -7.60 -10.60
N PHE A 130 -27.32 -8.22 -9.73
CA PHE A 130 -27.05 -9.66 -9.76
C PHE A 130 -28.33 -10.49 -9.59
N PHE A 131 -29.15 -10.19 -8.57
CA PHE A 131 -30.41 -10.91 -8.33
C PHE A 131 -31.47 -10.65 -9.41
N SER A 132 -31.32 -9.58 -10.20
CA SER A 132 -32.11 -9.31 -11.40
C SER A 132 -31.62 -10.09 -12.64
N SER A 133 -30.72 -11.06 -12.48
CA SER A 133 -30.08 -11.84 -13.56
C SER A 133 -29.31 -10.96 -14.56
N LYS A 134 -28.81 -9.81 -14.09
CA LYS A 134 -27.92 -8.93 -14.85
C LYS A 134 -26.54 -8.95 -14.23
N LEU A 135 -25.59 -8.39 -14.97
CA LEU A 135 -24.19 -8.33 -14.60
C LEU A 135 -23.86 -6.91 -14.10
N PRO A 136 -23.34 -6.74 -12.87
CA PRO A 136 -22.93 -5.42 -12.33
C PRO A 136 -21.82 -4.79 -13.18
N SER A 137 -21.77 -3.45 -13.23
CA SER A 137 -20.73 -2.71 -13.97
C SER A 137 -19.35 -2.80 -13.32
N THR A 138 -19.27 -3.13 -12.03
CA THR A 138 -18.05 -3.18 -11.21
C THR A 138 -17.51 -4.61 -11.00
N GLN A 139 -17.71 -5.49 -11.98
CA GLN A 139 -17.18 -6.85 -11.91
C GLN A 139 -15.65 -6.86 -11.81
N VAL A 140 -15.15 -7.66 -10.87
CA VAL A 140 -13.77 -8.11 -10.86
C VAL A 140 -13.70 -9.34 -11.76
N LEU A 141 -12.93 -9.25 -12.84
CA LEU A 141 -12.63 -10.39 -13.69
C LEU A 141 -11.40 -11.09 -13.11
N ASP A 142 -11.41 -12.42 -13.07
CA ASP A 142 -10.20 -13.18 -12.78
C ASP A 142 -9.21 -12.93 -13.94
N ASP A 143 -8.01 -12.44 -13.60
CA ASP A 143 -6.85 -12.33 -14.52
C ASP A 143 -6.25 -13.73 -14.82
#